data_AF-A0A2Z6N4M1-F1
#
_entry.id   AF-A0A2Z6N4M1-F1
#
_cell.length_a   1.000
_cell.length_b   1.000
_cell.length_c   1.000
_cell.angle_alpha   90.00
_cell.angle_beta   90.00
_cell.angle_gamma   90.00
#
_symmetry.space_group_name_H-M   'P 1'
#
loop_
_entity.id
_entity.type
_entity.pdbx_description
1 polymer ?
#
loop_
_entity_poly.entity_id
_entity_poly.type
_entity_poly.pdbx_seq_one_letter_code
_entity_poly.pdbx_strand_id
1 'polypeptide(L)'
;MSFYDSTPLGRILSRVSSDLSMIDVDIPFSLAFSVGGTMNFCSSLAVLAVVTWQVLIMAIPMVCVTIRLQRYYVAAAKEVMRMNGTTKSYLANHVAETVAGAVTVRAFEEEDRFFEKNLDLIDINASAFFHNFASNEWLILRLETISAALLSSAALCMVILPPGTFTSGFIGMALSYGLTLNSSLVYSIQSQCTIASQIISVERLNQYMHIQSEADEIVEGNRPPLNWPVAGKVEILDLKVLGKCQLREVVQEKDEGLNSSGKLAEYDEPMSLMKREESLFRKLVKEYWSHFQSAESH
;
A
#
# COMPACT_ATOMS: atom_id res chain seq x y z
N MET A 1 1.57 -19.46 -13.27
CA MET A 1 2.98 -19.53 -12.83
C MET A 1 3.74 -18.20 -13.01
N SER A 2 3.73 -17.57 -14.19
CA SER A 2 4.54 -16.35 -14.46
C SER A 2 4.41 -15.22 -13.43
N PHE A 3 3.21 -15.03 -12.84
CA PHE A 3 2.99 -14.04 -11.78
C PHE A 3 3.81 -14.33 -10.51
N TYR A 4 3.85 -15.59 -10.08
CA TYR A 4 4.57 -16.04 -8.89
C TYR A 4 6.09 -16.00 -9.09
N ASP A 5 6.57 -16.29 -10.31
CA ASP A 5 8.00 -16.18 -10.64
C ASP A 5 8.49 -14.72 -10.65
N SER A 6 7.59 -13.78 -10.96
CA SER A 6 7.93 -12.37 -11.13
C SER A 6 7.71 -11.54 -9.87
N THR A 7 6.93 -12.07 -8.93
CA THR A 7 6.49 -11.34 -7.75
C THR A 7 7.04 -12.03 -6.51
N PRO A 8 7.90 -11.36 -5.73
CA PRO A 8 8.47 -11.98 -4.55
C PRO A 8 7.37 -12.37 -3.56
N LEU A 9 7.44 -13.58 -3.02
CA LEU A 9 6.43 -14.15 -2.11
C LEU A 9 6.13 -13.22 -0.92
N GLY A 10 7.16 -12.57 -0.35
CA GLY A 10 7.01 -11.62 0.75
C GLY A 10 6.10 -10.42 0.42
N ARG A 11 6.06 -9.98 -0.85
CA ARG A 11 5.15 -8.91 -1.29
C ARG A 11 3.71 -9.40 -1.29
N ILE A 12 3.45 -10.62 -1.78
CA ILE A 12 2.12 -11.25 -1.78
C ILE A 12 1.62 -11.42 -0.34
N LEU A 13 2.48 -11.95 0.54
CA LEU A 13 2.15 -12.14 1.95
C LEU A 13 1.83 -10.83 2.65
N SER A 14 2.60 -9.76 2.38
CA SER A 14 2.33 -8.42 2.91
C SER A 14 0.96 -7.87 2.48
N ARG A 15 0.50 -8.15 1.24
CA ARG A 15 -0.85 -7.77 0.79
C ARG A 15 -1.94 -8.53 1.54
N VAL A 16 -1.83 -9.85 1.63
CA VAL A 16 -2.86 -10.71 2.24
C VAL A 16 -2.90 -10.58 3.77
N SER A 17 -1.78 -10.21 4.41
CA SER A 17 -1.72 -10.04 5.86
C SER A 17 -1.87 -8.57 6.27
N SER A 18 -0.91 -7.72 5.94
CA SER A 18 -0.86 -6.34 6.46
C SER A 18 -1.90 -5.44 5.82
N ASP A 19 -2.02 -5.47 4.49
CA ASP A 19 -2.99 -4.59 3.81
C ASP A 19 -4.42 -5.04 4.09
N LEU A 20 -4.69 -6.35 4.12
CA LEU A 20 -5.99 -6.88 4.50
C LEU A 20 -6.36 -6.52 5.95
N SER A 21 -5.43 -6.65 6.91
CA SER A 21 -5.66 -6.23 8.30
C SER A 21 -5.98 -4.73 8.42
N MET A 22 -5.32 -3.88 7.63
CA MET A 22 -5.64 -2.44 7.60
C MET A 22 -7.06 -2.20 7.07
N ILE A 23 -7.48 -2.95 6.05
CA ILE A 23 -8.81 -2.80 5.45
C ILE A 23 -9.90 -3.29 6.39
N ASP A 24 -9.69 -4.41 7.05
CA ASP A 24 -10.71 -5.06 7.89
C ASP A 24 -10.86 -4.36 9.25
N VAL A 25 -9.75 -3.86 9.83
CA VAL A 25 -9.74 -3.29 11.17
C VAL A 25 -9.56 -1.77 11.13
N ASP A 26 -8.44 -1.30 10.59
CA ASP A 26 -8.06 0.10 10.77
C ASP A 26 -8.95 1.09 10.01
N ILE A 27 -9.33 0.77 8.76
CA ILE A 27 -10.15 1.65 7.93
C ILE A 27 -11.54 1.90 8.54
N PRO A 28 -12.33 0.88 8.95
CA PRO A 28 -13.62 1.10 9.58
C PRO A 28 -13.56 1.98 10.84
N PHE A 29 -12.59 1.70 11.73
CA PHE A 29 -12.39 2.52 12.93
C PHE A 29 -11.99 3.96 12.58
N SER A 30 -11.03 4.12 11.67
CA SER A 30 -10.56 5.45 11.24
C SER A 30 -11.70 6.23 10.58
N LEU A 31 -12.51 5.59 9.73
CA LEU A 31 -13.70 6.18 9.12
C LEU A 31 -14.72 6.64 10.16
N ALA A 32 -15.03 5.80 11.15
CA ALA A 32 -15.93 6.15 12.23
C ALA A 32 -15.42 7.37 13.02
N PHE A 33 -14.13 7.41 13.35
CA PHE A 33 -13.51 8.53 14.04
C PHE A 33 -13.49 9.81 13.21
N SER A 34 -13.26 9.72 11.89
CA SER A 34 -13.25 10.87 11.00
C SER A 34 -14.63 11.48 10.83
N VAL A 35 -15.65 10.63 10.62
CA VAL A 35 -17.04 11.07 10.54
C VAL A 35 -17.48 11.66 11.89
N GLY A 36 -17.17 10.99 13.00
CA GLY A 36 -17.49 11.47 14.34
C GLY A 36 -16.81 12.80 14.68
N GLY A 37 -15.52 12.92 14.38
CA GLY A 37 -14.74 14.15 14.57
C GLY A 37 -15.26 15.31 13.73
N THR A 38 -15.57 15.06 12.45
CA THR A 38 -16.16 16.07 11.55
C THR A 38 -17.55 16.49 12.03
N MET A 39 -18.39 15.54 12.45
CA MET A 39 -19.73 15.84 12.95
C MET A 39 -19.67 16.64 14.25
N ASN A 40 -18.72 16.36 15.14
CA ASN A 40 -18.51 17.13 16.36
C ASN A 40 -18.00 18.56 16.08
N PHE A 41 -17.11 18.71 15.09
CA PHE A 41 -16.68 20.03 14.63
C PHE A 41 -17.86 20.82 14.04
N CYS A 42 -18.65 20.22 13.15
CA CYS A 42 -19.81 20.85 12.54
C CYS A 42 -20.89 21.23 13.57
N SER A 43 -21.16 20.36 14.55
CA SER A 43 -22.13 20.66 15.60
C SER A 43 -21.67 21.79 16.51
N SER A 44 -20.40 21.80 16.91
CA SER A 44 -19.80 22.87 17.71
C SER A 44 -19.81 24.19 16.96
N LEU A 45 -19.47 24.17 15.67
CA LEU A 45 -19.54 25.35 14.79
C LEU A 45 -20.99 25.85 14.62
N ALA A 46 -21.96 24.95 14.50
CA ALA A 46 -23.38 25.30 14.39
C ALA A 46 -23.90 25.98 15.67
N VAL A 47 -23.54 25.46 16.85
CA VAL A 47 -23.87 26.10 18.13
C VAL A 47 -23.26 27.50 18.20
N LEU A 48 -21.99 27.65 17.82
CA LEU A 48 -21.34 28.97 17.79
C LEU A 48 -21.95 29.93 16.78
N ALA A 49 -22.40 29.44 15.62
CA ALA A 49 -23.08 30.25 14.62
C ALA A 49 -24.43 30.78 15.13
N VAL A 50 -25.16 30.00 15.94
CA VAL A 50 -26.43 30.43 16.56
C VAL A 50 -26.20 31.43 17.69
N VAL A 51 -25.19 31.19 18.53
CA VAL A 51 -24.88 32.07 19.68
C VAL A 51 -24.26 33.39 19.23
N THR A 52 -23.33 33.36 18.27
CA THR A 52 -22.63 34.52 17.74
C THR A 52 -22.43 34.42 16.23
N TRP A 53 -23.42 34.90 15.47
CA TRP A 53 -23.38 34.91 14.01
C TRP A 53 -22.15 35.64 13.43
N GLN A 54 -21.58 36.60 14.16
CA GLN A 54 -20.37 37.34 13.78
C GLN A 54 -19.15 36.42 13.61
N VAL A 55 -19.09 35.32 14.37
CA VAL A 55 -18.00 34.32 14.28
C VAL A 55 -18.02 33.62 12.92
N LEU A 56 -19.18 33.53 12.25
CA LEU A 56 -19.29 32.89 10.94
C LEU A 56 -18.43 33.61 9.88
N ILE A 57 -18.33 34.94 9.96
CA ILE A 57 -17.51 35.75 9.04
C ILE A 57 -16.03 35.37 9.17
N MET A 58 -15.57 35.08 10.39
CA MET A 58 -14.19 34.63 10.64
C MET A 58 -14.01 33.12 10.43
N ALA A 59 -15.05 32.32 10.61
CA ALA A 59 -15.01 30.87 10.45
C ALA A 59 -14.90 30.45 8.97
N ILE A 60 -15.56 31.16 8.04
CA ILE A 60 -15.49 30.85 6.61
C ILE A 60 -14.04 30.89 6.06
N PRO A 61 -13.26 31.98 6.23
CA PRO A 61 -11.87 32.01 5.77
C PRO A 61 -11.00 31.00 6.52
N MET A 62 -11.26 30.77 7.81
CA MET A 62 -10.59 29.73 8.59
C MET A 62 -10.77 28.35 7.95
N VAL A 63 -12.00 27.94 7.64
CA VAL A 63 -12.29 26.65 7.00
C VAL A 63 -11.65 26.55 5.61
N CYS A 64 -11.64 27.63 4.84
CA CYS A 64 -10.96 27.65 3.53
C CYS A 64 -9.44 27.42 3.68
N VAL A 65 -8.80 28.13 4.61
CA VAL A 65 -7.37 28.00 4.88
C VAL A 65 -7.04 26.60 5.40
N THR A 66 -7.83 26.04 6.31
CA THR A 66 -7.59 24.69 6.85
C THR A 66 -7.71 23.61 5.78
N ILE A 67 -8.68 23.70 4.87
CA ILE A 67 -8.80 22.77 3.72
C ILE A 67 -7.57 22.88 2.80
N ARG A 68 -7.07 24.10 2.55
CA ARG A 68 -5.86 24.29 1.73
C ARG A 68 -4.62 23.71 2.40
N LEU A 69 -4.45 23.95 3.70
CA LEU A 69 -3.36 23.38 4.49
C LEU A 69 -3.43 21.86 4.54
N GLN A 70 -4.62 21.29 4.74
CA GLN A 70 -4.84 19.85 4.75
C GLN A 70 -4.41 19.21 3.41
N ARG A 71 -4.82 19.78 2.28
CA ARG A 71 -4.43 19.26 0.95
C ARG A 71 -2.92 19.31 0.73
N TYR A 72 -2.28 20.41 1.12
CA TYR A 72 -0.83 20.56 1.03
C TYR A 72 -0.10 19.54 1.91
N TYR A 73 -0.56 19.38 3.15
CA TYR A 73 -0.01 18.40 4.09
C TYR A 73 -0.16 16.97 3.57
N VAL A 74 -1.35 16.57 3.11
CA VAL A 74 -1.58 15.19 2.61
C VAL A 74 -0.65 14.87 1.43
N ALA A 75 -0.41 15.82 0.53
CA ALA A 75 0.51 15.62 -0.59
C ALA A 75 1.95 15.41 -0.10
N ALA A 76 2.44 16.25 0.83
CA ALA A 76 3.79 16.15 1.37
C ALA A 76 3.97 14.90 2.27
N ALA A 77 3.02 14.65 3.16
CA ALA A 77 3.04 13.54 4.11
C ALA A 77 3.08 12.18 3.41
N LYS A 78 2.39 12.03 2.26
CA LYS A 78 2.44 10.81 1.45
C LYS A 78 3.86 10.47 1.00
N GLU A 79 4.62 11.44 0.49
CA GLU A 79 6.00 11.20 0.04
C GLU A 79 6.93 10.89 1.22
N VAL A 80 6.78 11.60 2.34
CA VAL A 80 7.58 11.34 3.54
C VAL A 80 7.27 9.96 4.14
N MET A 81 6.00 9.54 4.16
CA MET A 81 5.61 8.19 4.59
C MET A 81 6.18 7.12 3.66
N ARG A 82 6.23 7.37 2.35
CA ARG A 82 6.85 6.47 1.38
C ARG A 82 8.34 6.30 1.67
N MET A 83 9.06 7.40 1.90
CA MET A 83 10.47 7.36 2.28
C MET A 83 10.67 6.55 3.57
N ASN A 84 9.91 6.85 4.62
CA ASN A 84 9.96 6.14 5.90
C ASN A 84 9.69 4.63 5.76
N GLY A 85 8.73 4.25 4.89
CA GLY A 85 8.47 2.84 4.59
C GLY A 85 9.65 2.14 3.90
N THR A 86 10.29 2.81 2.94
CA THR A 86 11.45 2.25 2.23
C THR A 86 12.69 2.14 3.11
N THR A 87 13.00 3.15 3.92
CA THR A 87 14.16 3.14 4.82
C THR A 87 14.05 2.05 5.88
N LYS A 88 12.84 1.87 6.43
CA LYS A 88 12.56 0.80 7.39
C LYS A 88 12.80 -0.59 6.78
N SER A 89 12.44 -0.78 5.50
CA SER A 89 12.69 -2.04 4.80
C SER A 89 14.18 -2.30 4.58
N TYR A 90 14.98 -1.27 4.24
CA TYR A 90 16.43 -1.45 4.08
C TYR A 90 17.11 -1.87 5.38
N LEU A 91 16.73 -1.26 6.50
CA LEU A 91 17.23 -1.65 7.81
C LEU A 91 16.86 -3.10 8.15
N ALA A 92 15.60 -3.49 7.97
CA ALA A 92 15.15 -4.85 8.23
C ALA A 92 15.88 -5.89 7.35
N ASN A 93 16.07 -5.58 6.07
CA ASN A 93 16.80 -6.45 5.14
C ASN A 93 18.26 -6.62 5.54
N HIS A 94 18.94 -5.52 5.90
CA HIS A 94 20.35 -5.59 6.33
C HIS A 94 20.52 -6.42 7.61
N VAL A 95 19.62 -6.27 8.57
CA VAL A 95 19.62 -7.11 9.79
C VAL A 95 19.40 -8.58 9.44
N ALA A 96 18.43 -8.88 8.57
CA ALA A 96 18.16 -10.26 8.13
C ALA A 96 19.38 -10.89 7.43
N GLU A 97 20.02 -10.16 6.51
CA GLU A 97 21.23 -10.60 5.81
C GLU A 97 22.40 -10.82 6.77
N THR A 98 22.59 -9.91 7.73
CA THR A 98 23.66 -10.01 8.74
C THR A 98 23.45 -11.22 9.65
N VAL A 99 22.20 -11.51 10.05
CA VAL A 99 21.87 -12.69 10.87
C VAL A 99 22.12 -13.98 10.09
N ALA A 100 21.68 -14.05 8.83
CA ALA A 100 21.90 -15.21 7.96
C ALA A 100 23.40 -15.45 7.68
N GLY A 101 24.17 -14.37 7.48
CA GLY A 101 25.60 -14.39 7.18
C GLY A 101 26.52 -14.26 8.40
N ALA A 102 26.01 -14.35 9.63
CA ALA A 102 26.75 -13.98 10.84
C ALA A 102 28.04 -14.78 11.07
N VAL A 103 28.11 -16.03 10.59
CA VAL A 103 29.34 -16.84 10.65
C VAL A 103 30.38 -16.32 9.66
N THR A 104 29.96 -15.99 8.44
CA THR A 104 30.83 -15.47 7.39
C THR A 104 31.39 -14.09 7.76
N VAL A 105 30.55 -13.18 8.27
CA VAL A 105 31.00 -11.85 8.69
C VAL A 105 32.10 -11.93 9.76
N ARG A 106 31.90 -12.80 10.77
CA ARG A 106 32.90 -13.03 11.83
C ARG A 106 34.15 -13.76 11.32
N ALA A 107 34.00 -14.69 10.38
CA ALA A 107 35.13 -15.43 9.82
C ALA A 107 36.09 -14.55 9.00
N PHE A 108 35.58 -13.46 8.41
CA PHE A 108 36.38 -12.48 7.67
C PHE A 108 36.76 -11.25 8.51
N GLU A 109 36.40 -11.19 9.80
CA GLU A 109 36.68 -10.06 10.71
C GLU A 109 36.14 -8.71 10.18
N GLU A 110 34.95 -8.74 9.56
CA GLU A 110 34.30 -7.58 8.95
C GLU A 110 33.14 -7.02 9.81
N GLU A 111 33.15 -7.28 11.13
CA GLU A 111 32.06 -6.83 12.02
C GLU A 111 31.93 -5.31 12.07
N ASP A 112 33.05 -4.58 12.15
CA ASP A 112 33.06 -3.12 12.25
C ASP A 112 32.43 -2.46 11.02
N ARG A 113 32.71 -2.99 9.81
CA ARG A 113 32.11 -2.50 8.56
C ARG A 113 30.59 -2.69 8.55
N PHE A 114 30.11 -3.86 8.99
CA PHE A 114 28.68 -4.13 9.09
C PHE A 114 28.02 -3.27 10.19
N PHE A 115 28.72 -3.04 11.30
CA PHE A 115 28.23 -2.19 12.38
C PHE A 115 28.08 -0.73 11.95
N GLU A 116 29.11 -0.16 11.30
CA GLU A 116 29.05 1.20 10.73
C GLU A 116 27.92 1.31 9.71
N LYS A 117 27.78 0.32 8.82
CA LYS A 117 26.70 0.30 7.84
C LYS A 117 25.30 0.25 8.49
N ASN A 118 25.16 -0.48 9.58
CA ASN A 118 23.91 -0.55 10.33
C ASN A 118 23.59 0.79 11.02
N LEU A 119 24.58 1.48 11.58
CA LEU A 119 24.40 2.82 12.15
C LEU A 119 23.94 3.83 11.08
N ASP A 120 24.55 3.83 9.89
CA ASP A 120 24.12 4.67 8.77
C ASP A 120 22.65 4.42 8.39
N LEU A 121 22.23 3.15 8.33
CA LEU A 121 20.85 2.79 8.00
C LEU A 121 19.87 3.21 9.10
N ILE A 122 20.27 3.13 10.37
CA ILE A 122 19.49 3.62 11.51
C ILE A 122 19.33 5.13 11.41
N ASP A 123 20.40 5.89 11.13
CA ASP A 123 20.36 7.34 11.02
C ASP A 123 19.48 7.81 9.86
N ILE A 124 19.59 7.17 8.70
CA ILE A 124 18.72 7.45 7.54
C ILE A 124 17.25 7.20 7.89
N ASN A 125 16.94 6.09 8.57
CA ASN A 125 15.58 5.78 8.98
C ASN A 125 15.06 6.74 10.07
N ALA A 126 15.90 7.08 11.06
CA ALA A 126 15.56 8.01 12.12
C ALA A 126 15.30 9.43 11.57
N SER A 127 16.10 9.88 10.61
CA SER A 127 15.88 11.15 9.90
C SER A 127 14.55 11.17 9.15
N ALA A 128 14.23 10.13 8.39
CA ALA A 128 12.95 10.01 7.68
C ALA A 128 11.75 10.03 8.65
N PHE A 129 11.86 9.31 9.77
CA PHE A 129 10.85 9.32 10.83
C PHE A 129 10.70 10.71 11.47
N PHE A 130 11.80 11.38 11.78
CA PHE A 130 11.79 12.73 12.35
C PHE A 130 11.13 13.74 11.41
N HIS A 131 11.40 13.68 10.10
CA HIS A 131 10.74 14.53 9.13
C HIS A 131 9.23 14.27 9.04
N ASN A 132 8.79 13.01 9.19
CA ASN A 132 7.38 12.67 9.26
C ASN A 132 6.71 13.27 10.50
N PHE A 133 7.34 13.07 11.66
CA PHE A 133 6.89 13.62 12.94
C PHE A 133 6.82 15.15 12.91
N ALA A 134 7.89 15.83 12.48
CA ALA A 134 7.95 17.27 12.38
C ALA A 134 6.91 17.85 11.42
N SER A 135 6.61 17.15 10.31
CA SER A 135 5.56 17.55 9.38
C SER A 135 4.17 17.47 10.01
N ASN A 136 3.92 16.45 10.83
CA ASN A 136 2.66 16.31 11.57
C ASN A 136 2.49 17.43 12.61
N GLU A 137 3.50 17.67 13.42
CA GLU A 137 3.51 18.75 14.42
C GLU A 137 3.34 20.13 13.78
N TRP A 138 3.98 20.35 12.62
CA TRP A 138 3.81 21.60 11.86
C TRP A 138 2.34 21.84 11.47
N LEU A 139 1.62 20.81 11.01
CA LEU A 139 0.20 20.93 10.69
C LEU A 139 -0.61 21.24 11.94
N ILE A 140 -0.40 20.49 13.03
CA ILE A 140 -1.13 20.66 14.30
C ILE A 140 -0.98 22.11 14.79
N LEU A 141 0.26 22.60 14.88
CA LEU A 141 0.55 23.97 15.31
C LEU A 141 -0.16 25.02 14.43
N ARG A 142 -0.21 24.82 13.11
CA ARG A 142 -0.90 25.73 12.19
C ARG A 142 -2.42 25.71 12.39
N LEU A 143 -3.02 24.55 12.61
CA LEU A 143 -4.46 24.42 12.87
C LEU A 143 -4.85 25.03 14.22
N GLU A 144 -4.04 24.82 15.25
CA GLU A 144 -4.27 25.40 16.58
C GLU A 144 -4.11 26.92 16.57
N THR A 145 -3.09 27.45 15.89
CA THR A 145 -2.89 28.90 15.78
C THR A 145 -4.04 29.59 15.05
N ILE A 146 -4.58 28.98 13.99
CA ILE A 146 -5.76 29.50 13.28
C ILE A 146 -6.99 29.47 14.19
N SER A 147 -7.21 28.36 14.92
CA SER A 147 -8.35 28.21 15.82
C SER A 147 -8.27 29.15 17.04
N ALA A 148 -7.07 29.35 17.57
CA ALA A 148 -6.80 30.31 18.64
C ALA A 148 -7.08 31.74 18.17
N ALA A 149 -6.65 32.11 16.96
CA ALA A 149 -6.97 33.42 16.38
C ALA A 149 -8.49 33.62 16.19
N LEU A 150 -9.21 32.57 15.78
CA LEU A 150 -10.67 32.60 15.70
C LEU A 150 -11.32 32.82 17.08
N LEU A 151 -10.88 32.09 18.11
CA LEU A 151 -11.40 32.24 19.47
C LEU A 151 -11.07 33.63 20.06
N SER A 152 -9.85 34.12 19.87
CA SER A 152 -9.43 35.45 20.33
C SER A 152 -10.22 36.55 19.65
N SER A 153 -10.45 36.47 18.33
CA SER A 153 -11.28 37.45 17.62
C SER A 153 -12.75 37.39 18.05
N ALA A 154 -13.31 36.20 18.26
CA ALA A 154 -14.66 36.02 18.80
C ALA A 154 -14.81 36.64 20.20
N ALA A 155 -13.85 36.37 21.10
CA ALA A 155 -13.84 36.93 22.44
C ALA A 155 -13.72 38.46 22.42
N LEU A 156 -12.86 39.02 21.55
CA LEU A 156 -12.70 40.46 21.39
C LEU A 156 -13.98 41.12 20.85
N CYS A 157 -14.67 40.50 19.89
CA CYS A 157 -15.97 40.97 19.42
C CYS A 157 -17.01 41.03 20.55
N MET A 158 -17.07 40.00 21.42
CA MET A 158 -18.01 39.97 22.55
C MET A 158 -17.74 41.08 23.57
N VAL A 159 -16.48 41.46 23.78
CA VAL A 159 -16.09 42.52 24.72
C VAL A 159 -16.36 43.92 24.17
N ILE A 160 -16.20 44.13 22.85
CA ILE A 160 -16.42 45.44 22.21
C ILE A 160 -17.90 45.80 22.08
N LEU A 161 -18.79 44.81 21.98
CA LEU A 161 -20.22 45.04 21.83
C LEU A 161 -20.83 45.68 23.09
N PRO A 162 -21.86 46.55 22.97
CA PRO A 162 -22.44 47.24 24.10
C PRO A 162 -22.93 46.28 25.19
N PRO A 163 -22.77 46.65 26.48
CA PRO A 163 -23.24 45.84 27.59
C PRO A 163 -24.75 45.62 27.46
N GLY A 164 -25.18 44.35 27.54
CA GLY A 164 -26.57 43.92 27.33
C GLY A 164 -26.83 43.20 26.00
N THR A 165 -25.86 43.15 25.07
CA THR A 165 -26.00 42.41 23.80
C THR A 165 -26.01 40.89 24.01
N PHE A 166 -25.19 40.39 24.95
CA PHE A 166 -25.12 38.97 25.29
C PHE A 166 -25.37 38.75 26.78
N THR A 167 -26.18 37.76 27.11
CA THR A 167 -26.31 37.26 28.49
C THR A 167 -25.04 36.53 28.90
N SER A 168 -24.66 36.58 30.19
CA SER A 168 -23.48 35.89 30.74
C SER A 168 -23.42 34.40 30.39
N GLY A 169 -24.56 33.72 30.31
CA GLY A 169 -24.64 32.32 29.89
C GLY A 169 -24.20 32.08 28.44
N PHE A 170 -24.56 32.97 27.51
CA PHE A 170 -24.15 32.85 26.10
C PHE A 170 -22.65 33.05 25.91
N ILE A 171 -22.04 33.97 26.67
CA ILE A 171 -20.60 34.19 26.65
C ILE A 171 -19.85 32.94 27.13
N GLY A 172 -20.32 32.34 28.24
CA GLY A 172 -19.76 31.08 28.74
C GLY A 172 -19.86 29.94 27.72
N MET A 173 -21.04 29.76 27.11
CA MET A 173 -21.22 28.76 26.04
C MET A 173 -20.30 29.01 24.86
N ALA A 174 -20.18 30.25 24.37
CA ALA A 174 -19.35 30.55 23.21
C ALA A 174 -17.86 30.28 23.46
N LEU A 175 -17.35 30.57 24.67
CA LEU A 175 -15.98 30.22 25.05
C LEU A 175 -15.78 28.71 25.18
N SER A 176 -16.72 27.99 25.81
CA SER A 176 -16.65 26.53 25.94
C SER A 176 -16.65 25.83 24.58
N TYR A 177 -17.61 26.16 23.72
CA TYR A 177 -17.70 25.58 22.37
C TYR A 177 -16.55 26.03 21.47
N GLY A 178 -16.04 27.26 21.64
CA GLY A 178 -14.87 27.75 20.91
C GLY A 178 -13.58 26.98 21.24
N LEU A 179 -13.38 26.63 22.51
CA LEU A 179 -12.27 25.77 22.92
C LEU A 179 -12.42 24.34 22.37
N THR A 180 -13.61 23.75 22.49
CA THR A 180 -13.90 22.41 21.94
C THR A 180 -13.77 22.37 20.41
N LEU A 181 -14.08 23.46 19.72
CA LEU A 181 -13.94 23.58 18.27
C LEU A 181 -12.48 23.40 17.83
N ASN A 182 -11.51 23.92 18.58
CA ASN A 182 -10.09 23.73 18.28
C ASN A 182 -9.69 22.25 18.32
N SER A 183 -9.95 21.58 19.45
CA SER A 183 -9.61 20.16 19.62
C SER A 183 -10.33 19.26 18.60
N SER A 184 -11.61 19.53 18.32
CA SER A 184 -12.38 18.76 17.33
C SER A 184 -11.91 18.97 15.90
N LEU A 185 -11.50 20.19 15.53
CA LEU A 185 -10.91 20.48 14.22
C LEU A 185 -9.60 19.70 14.01
N VAL A 186 -8.68 19.81 14.97
CA VAL A 186 -7.38 19.12 14.90
C VAL A 186 -7.58 17.60 14.80
N TYR A 187 -8.44 17.05 15.66
CA TYR A 187 -8.77 15.63 15.64
C TYR A 187 -9.41 15.18 14.32
N SER A 188 -10.36 15.95 13.80
CA SER A 188 -11.02 15.67 12.53
C SER A 188 -10.04 15.64 11.35
N ILE A 189 -9.19 16.67 11.23
CA ILE A 189 -8.22 16.75 10.14
C ILE A 189 -7.20 15.62 10.23
N GLN A 190 -6.67 15.32 11.42
CA GLN A 190 -5.75 14.20 11.60
C GLN A 190 -6.39 12.87 11.20
N SER A 191 -7.62 12.61 11.65
CA SER A 191 -8.35 11.37 11.30
C SER A 191 -8.60 11.25 9.79
N GLN A 192 -8.96 12.35 9.12
CA GLN A 192 -9.09 12.37 7.65
C GLN A 192 -7.76 12.10 6.94
N CYS A 193 -6.66 12.66 7.43
CA CYS A 193 -5.32 12.39 6.89
C CYS A 193 -4.93 10.91 7.05
N THR A 194 -5.24 10.30 8.20
CA THR A 194 -5.01 8.87 8.47
C THR A 194 -5.75 7.98 7.47
N ILE A 195 -7.05 8.22 7.24
CA ILE A 195 -7.83 7.48 6.24
C ILE A 195 -7.22 7.66 4.84
N ALA A 196 -6.86 8.89 4.48
CA ALA A 196 -6.27 9.19 3.17
C ALA A 196 -4.93 8.47 2.93
N SER A 197 -4.23 8.08 4.00
CA SER A 197 -3.05 7.21 3.91
C SER A 197 -3.42 5.73 3.84
N GLN A 198 -4.38 5.28 4.67
CA GLN A 198 -4.78 3.87 4.73
C GLN A 198 -5.48 3.40 3.44
N ILE A 199 -6.21 4.29 2.74
CA ILE A 199 -6.89 3.96 1.48
C ILE A 199 -5.91 3.50 0.39
N ILE A 200 -4.62 3.83 0.49
CA ILE A 200 -3.57 3.35 -0.42
C ILE A 200 -3.41 1.83 -0.31
N SER A 201 -3.67 1.23 0.86
CA SER A 201 -3.69 -0.23 1.01
C SER A 201 -4.84 -0.87 0.22
N VAL A 202 -6.01 -0.23 0.16
CA VAL A 202 -7.14 -0.67 -0.69
C VAL A 202 -6.76 -0.61 -2.16
N GLU A 203 -6.15 0.50 -2.61
CA GLU A 203 -5.70 0.64 -3.99
C GLU A 203 -4.71 -0.48 -4.39
N ARG A 204 -3.75 -0.78 -3.50
CA ARG A 204 -2.76 -1.83 -3.71
C ARG A 204 -3.38 -3.22 -3.76
N LEU A 205 -4.38 -3.51 -2.92
CA LEU A 205 -5.09 -4.80 -2.97
C LEU A 205 -5.97 -4.90 -4.23
N ASN A 206 -6.63 -3.80 -4.62
CA ASN A 206 -7.45 -3.74 -5.83
C ASN A 206 -6.62 -4.02 -7.10
N GLN A 207 -5.35 -3.63 -7.14
CA GLN A 207 -4.44 -4.00 -8.24
C GLN A 207 -4.25 -5.53 -8.34
N TYR A 208 -4.25 -6.24 -7.22
CA TYR A 208 -4.11 -7.71 -7.19
C TYR A 208 -5.41 -8.43 -7.57
N MET A 209 -6.57 -7.79 -7.42
CA MET A 209 -7.86 -8.35 -7.86
C MET A 209 -7.98 -8.42 -9.39
N HIS A 210 -7.18 -7.63 -10.12
CA HIS A 210 -7.24 -7.50 -11.58
C HIS A 210 -6.02 -8.12 -12.28
N ILE A 211 -5.33 -9.06 -11.62
CA ILE A 211 -4.25 -9.81 -12.27
C ILE A 211 -4.80 -10.70 -13.39
N GLN A 212 -3.97 -10.95 -14.40
CA GLN A 212 -4.32 -11.87 -15.48
C GLN A 212 -4.50 -13.27 -14.91
N SER A 213 -5.75 -13.77 -14.94
CA SER A 213 -6.06 -15.14 -14.55
C SER A 213 -5.49 -16.13 -15.56
N GLU A 214 -5.16 -17.32 -15.07
CA GLU A 214 -4.98 -18.48 -15.93
C GLU A 214 -6.32 -18.86 -16.57
N ALA A 215 -6.26 -19.63 -17.67
CA ALA A 215 -7.46 -20.10 -18.34
C ALA A 215 -8.34 -20.92 -17.38
N ASP A 216 -9.65 -20.87 -17.58
CA ASP A 216 -10.60 -21.57 -16.73
C ASP A 216 -10.26 -23.06 -16.65
N GLU A 217 -10.29 -23.60 -15.42
CA GLU A 217 -9.96 -25.00 -15.14
C GLU A 217 -10.86 -25.96 -15.92
N ILE A 218 -12.13 -25.59 -16.11
CA ILE A 218 -13.14 -26.41 -16.78
C ILE A 218 -13.82 -25.59 -17.87
N VAL A 219 -13.67 -26.05 -19.11
CA VAL A 219 -14.43 -25.56 -20.26
C VAL A 219 -15.59 -26.52 -20.51
N GLU A 220 -16.78 -26.19 -20.01
CA GLU A 220 -17.98 -27.05 -20.06
C GLU A 220 -18.32 -27.56 -21.48
N GLY A 221 -18.04 -26.76 -22.51
CA GLY A 221 -18.28 -27.13 -23.91
C GLY A 221 -17.23 -28.05 -24.54
N ASN A 222 -16.09 -28.28 -23.89
CA ASN A 222 -14.95 -29.00 -24.47
C ASN A 222 -14.28 -29.94 -23.45
N ARG A 223 -15.10 -30.61 -22.62
CA ARG A 223 -14.60 -31.53 -21.61
C ARG A 223 -14.29 -32.90 -22.24
N PRO A 224 -13.11 -33.49 -21.97
CA PRO A 224 -12.84 -34.85 -22.42
C PRO A 224 -13.77 -35.85 -21.72
N PRO A 225 -14.08 -36.99 -22.37
CA PRO A 225 -14.95 -38.01 -21.79
C PRO A 225 -14.32 -38.64 -20.54
N LEU A 226 -15.15 -39.22 -19.66
CA LEU A 226 -14.72 -39.79 -18.36
C LEU A 226 -13.63 -40.88 -18.46
N ASN A 227 -13.51 -41.53 -19.62
CA ASN A 227 -12.50 -42.55 -19.89
C ASN A 227 -11.21 -41.98 -20.50
N TRP A 228 -11.06 -40.65 -20.58
CA TRP A 228 -9.86 -40.01 -21.08
C TRP A 228 -8.76 -39.95 -20.02
N PRO A 229 -7.49 -40.15 -20.38
CA PRO A 229 -7.01 -40.58 -21.71
C PRO A 229 -7.15 -42.10 -21.90
N VAL A 230 -7.81 -42.53 -22.99
CA VAL A 230 -8.01 -43.95 -23.35
C VAL A 230 -6.69 -44.61 -23.77
N ALA A 231 -5.79 -43.82 -24.37
CA ALA A 231 -4.42 -44.19 -24.70
C ALA A 231 -3.51 -43.03 -24.32
N GLY A 232 -2.38 -43.29 -23.68
CA GLY A 232 -1.38 -42.28 -23.25
C GLY A 232 -0.57 -41.67 -24.38
N LYS A 233 -1.18 -41.50 -25.56
CA LYS A 233 -0.54 -40.97 -26.75
C LYS A 233 -0.52 -39.44 -26.70
N VAL A 234 0.67 -38.85 -26.71
CA VAL A 234 0.87 -37.40 -26.73
C VAL A 234 1.55 -37.02 -28.05
N GLU A 235 0.84 -36.25 -28.88
CA GLU A 235 1.41 -35.66 -30.10
C GLU A 235 1.64 -34.16 -29.87
N ILE A 236 2.89 -33.73 -29.93
CA ILE A 236 3.25 -32.32 -29.80
C ILE A 236 3.43 -31.77 -31.21
N LEU A 237 2.54 -30.86 -31.61
CA LEU A 237 2.51 -30.28 -32.95
C LEU A 237 2.91 -28.81 -32.87
N ASP A 238 4.06 -28.45 -33.45
CA ASP A 238 4.56 -27.07 -33.60
C ASP A 238 4.49 -26.22 -32.30
N LEU A 239 4.72 -26.86 -31.14
CA LEU A 239 4.66 -26.21 -29.83
C LEU A 239 5.80 -25.20 -29.69
N LYS A 240 5.44 -23.92 -29.49
CA LYS A 240 6.39 -22.86 -29.19
C LYS A 240 6.20 -22.42 -27.74
N VAL A 241 7.15 -22.78 -26.89
CA VAL A 241 7.24 -22.29 -25.51
C VAL A 241 8.10 -21.04 -25.54
N LEU A 242 7.50 -19.88 -25.31
CA LEU A 242 8.23 -18.60 -25.31
C LEU A 242 8.53 -18.19 -23.87
N GLY A 243 9.81 -18.07 -23.54
CA GLY A 243 10.26 -17.42 -22.31
C GLY A 243 9.99 -15.92 -22.35
N LYS A 244 9.90 -15.28 -21.17
CA LYS A 244 9.59 -13.84 -21.00
C LYS A 244 10.47 -12.91 -21.86
N CYS A 245 11.72 -13.30 -22.13
CA CYS A 245 12.67 -12.50 -22.93
C CYS A 245 12.47 -12.62 -24.45
N GLN A 246 11.82 -13.68 -24.96
CA GLN A 246 11.71 -13.97 -26.40
C GLN A 246 10.37 -13.55 -27.02
N LEU A 247 9.37 -13.24 -26.19
CA LEU A 247 8.04 -12.80 -26.66
C LEU A 247 8.06 -11.47 -27.42
N ARG A 248 9.04 -10.59 -27.14
CA ARG A 248 9.15 -9.27 -27.79
C ARG A 248 9.85 -9.34 -29.15
N GLU A 249 10.85 -10.21 -29.28
CA GLU A 249 11.59 -10.43 -30.54
C GLU A 249 10.71 -11.15 -31.57
N VAL A 250 9.98 -12.20 -31.17
CA VAL A 250 9.13 -12.98 -32.08
C VAL A 250 7.88 -12.22 -32.54
N VAL A 251 7.41 -11.23 -31.76
CA VAL A 251 6.29 -10.35 -32.17
C VAL A 251 6.75 -9.28 -33.17
N GLN A 252 8.04 -8.91 -33.19
CA GLN A 252 8.60 -7.99 -34.20
C GLN A 252 9.06 -8.70 -35.48
N GLU A 253 9.32 -10.00 -35.45
CA GLU A 253 9.83 -10.76 -36.60
C GLU A 253 8.73 -11.34 -37.51
N LYS A 254 7.45 -11.18 -37.16
CA LYS A 254 6.33 -11.76 -37.93
C LYS A 254 5.85 -10.84 -39.06
N ASP A 255 6.68 -10.75 -40.11
CA ASP A 255 6.21 -10.52 -41.49
C ASP A 255 6.71 -11.60 -42.48
N GLU A 256 7.56 -12.54 -42.05
CA GLU A 256 7.93 -13.70 -42.88
C GLU A 256 7.53 -15.02 -42.20
N GLY A 257 6.60 -15.71 -42.85
CA GLY A 257 6.11 -17.01 -42.42
C GLY A 257 7.20 -18.08 -42.49
N LEU A 258 7.49 -18.73 -41.36
CA LEU A 258 8.23 -19.98 -41.35
C LEU A 258 7.28 -21.16 -41.42
N ASN A 259 7.24 -21.80 -42.59
CA ASN A 259 6.80 -23.17 -42.75
C ASN A 259 7.89 -24.11 -42.20
N SER A 260 7.66 -24.72 -41.04
CA SER A 260 8.36 -25.93 -40.64
C SER A 260 7.34 -26.89 -40.07
N SER A 261 6.90 -27.86 -40.88
CA SER A 261 6.08 -28.97 -40.42
C SER A 261 6.90 -29.90 -39.54
N GLY A 262 6.94 -29.63 -38.23
CA GLY A 262 7.66 -30.42 -37.24
C GLY A 262 6.70 -31.35 -36.50
N LYS A 263 6.21 -32.40 -37.16
CA LYS A 263 5.39 -33.45 -36.52
C LYS A 263 6.31 -34.46 -35.82
N LEU A 264 6.33 -34.44 -34.49
CA LEU A 264 7.03 -35.44 -33.65
C LEU A 264 6.03 -36.09 -32.70
N ALA A 265 5.86 -37.41 -32.82
CA ALA A 265 4.93 -38.20 -32.01
C ALA A 265 5.71 -39.31 -31.30
N GLU A 266 5.75 -39.27 -29.97
CA GLU A 266 6.26 -40.36 -29.12
C GLU A 266 5.09 -41.18 -28.58
N TYR A 267 5.21 -42.51 -28.66
CA TYR A 267 4.18 -43.47 -28.23
C TYR A 267 4.78 -44.44 -27.23
N ASP A 268 4.43 -44.33 -25.95
CA ASP A 268 4.72 -45.35 -24.94
C ASP A 268 4.00 -45.02 -23.61
N GLU A 269 4.08 -45.91 -22.60
CA GLU A 269 3.63 -45.59 -21.24
C GLU A 269 4.51 -44.49 -20.58
N PRO A 270 3.97 -43.60 -19.73
CA PRO A 270 4.75 -42.49 -19.13
C PRO A 270 6.00 -42.96 -18.38
N MET A 271 5.92 -44.14 -17.74
CA MET A 271 7.02 -44.78 -17.02
C MET A 271 8.13 -45.29 -17.95
N SER A 272 7.80 -45.76 -19.16
CA SER A 272 8.79 -46.19 -20.16
C SER A 272 9.40 -45.00 -20.89
N LEU A 273 8.63 -43.95 -21.15
CA LEU A 273 9.13 -42.69 -21.70
C LEU A 273 10.12 -41.98 -20.76
N MET A 274 9.92 -42.06 -19.44
CA MET A 274 10.86 -41.54 -18.43
C MET A 274 12.19 -42.33 -18.34
N LYS A 275 12.23 -43.58 -18.80
CA LYS A 275 13.44 -44.42 -18.74
C LYS A 275 14.37 -44.20 -19.93
N ARG A 276 13.85 -43.83 -21.10
CA ARG A 276 14.64 -43.54 -22.30
C ARG A 276 15.32 -42.17 -22.17
N GLU A 277 16.64 -42.08 -22.34
CA GLU A 277 17.38 -40.81 -22.21
C GLU A 277 17.11 -39.83 -23.37
N GLU A 278 16.80 -40.37 -24.54
CA GLU A 278 16.49 -39.61 -25.75
C GLU A 278 15.08 -38.98 -25.73
N SER A 279 14.18 -39.49 -24.87
CA SER A 279 12.75 -39.14 -24.80
C SER A 279 12.53 -37.65 -24.55
N LEU A 280 11.75 -37.02 -25.43
CA LEU A 280 11.37 -35.62 -25.30
C LEU A 280 10.41 -35.41 -24.12
N PHE A 281 9.52 -36.36 -23.84
CA PHE A 281 8.69 -36.33 -22.64
C PHE A 281 9.55 -36.29 -21.37
N ARG A 282 10.60 -37.11 -21.30
CA ARG A 282 11.55 -37.10 -20.18
C ARG A 282 12.31 -35.78 -20.10
N LYS A 283 12.78 -35.24 -21.23
CA LYS A 283 13.51 -33.96 -21.27
C LYS A 283 12.64 -32.80 -20.79
N LEU A 284 11.37 -32.76 -21.21
CA LEU A 284 10.40 -31.74 -20.79
C LEU A 284 10.05 -31.87 -19.30
N VAL A 285 9.83 -33.09 -18.81
CA VAL A 285 9.66 -33.33 -17.36
C VAL A 285 10.93 -32.93 -16.60
N LYS A 286 12.12 -33.27 -17.10
CA LYS A 286 13.39 -32.92 -16.46
C LYS A 286 13.63 -31.40 -16.42
N GLU A 287 13.28 -30.69 -17.49
CA GLU A 287 13.32 -29.23 -17.56
C GLU A 287 12.34 -28.62 -16.54
N TYR A 288 11.10 -29.08 -16.52
CA TYR A 288 10.08 -28.65 -15.55
C TYR A 288 10.52 -28.88 -14.09
N TRP A 289 11.09 -30.05 -13.79
CA TRP A 289 11.60 -30.39 -12.46
C TRP A 289 12.91 -29.65 -12.11
N SER A 290 13.76 -29.35 -13.09
CA SER A 290 14.96 -28.53 -12.85
C SER A 290 14.61 -27.09 -12.49
N HIS A 291 13.54 -26.55 -13.08
CA HIS A 291 12.99 -25.25 -12.70
C HIS A 291 12.31 -25.29 -11.33
N PHE A 292 11.67 -26.41 -10.96
CA PHE A 292 11.10 -26.60 -9.63
C PHE A 292 12.18 -26.68 -8.53
N GLN A 293 13.26 -27.45 -8.74
CA GLN A 293 14.36 -27.55 -7.77
C GLN A 293 15.17 -26.26 -7.65
N SER A 294 15.32 -25.50 -8.74
CA SER A 294 15.91 -24.15 -8.69
C SER A 294 15.03 -23.15 -7.93
N ALA A 295 13.74 -23.44 -7.75
CA ALA A 295 12.80 -22.62 -6.98
C ALA A 295 12.73 -23.03 -5.49
N GLU A 296 13.15 -24.26 -5.13
CA GLU A 296 13.25 -24.73 -3.74
C GLU A 296 14.64 -24.49 -3.10
N SER A 297 15.67 -24.19 -3.89
CA SER A 297 17.05 -23.97 -3.39
C SER A 297 17.37 -22.51 -3.04
N HIS A 298 16.36 -21.65 -2.86
CA HIS A 298 16.49 -20.25 -2.46
C HIS A 298 15.55 -19.88 -1.33
#